data_AF-A0A1R1C461-F1
#
_entry.id   AF-A0A1R1C461-F1
#
_cell.length_a   1.000
_cell.length_b   1.000
_cell.length_c   1.000
_cell.angle_alpha   90.00
_cell.angle_beta   90.00
_cell.angle_gamma   90.00
#
_symmetry.space_group_name_H-M   'P 1'
#
loop_
_entity.id
_entity.type
_entity.pdbx_description
1 polymer ?
#
loop_
_entity_poly.entity_id
_entity_poly.type
_entity_poly.pdbx_seq_one_letter_code
_entity_poly.pdbx_strand_id
1 'polypeptide(L)'
;MYTYTDNLIPIMTSMIAPSGRALSSSYATSGNNADKAFDNSDVYGYVSGNGSVGYIGYEFVNPVRIGKYIVRSLSATYFPHMPKNWTFEGSNDDINWTVLDTQVNQTWTTANTNKEYIIDVSIAKLYKMYRLNWTANNGGAQVVINELKMFGLNSLSKFLISSGDEYYSIENMYKDNAIPAMTSNISPSGVAEASSTYSTFYPWKSFDRLVDHNGWVTASGVLVGWLSYEFPSTVTITGYSIKSGTTPANRLPKNWTFEGWDGVKWIVLDSRVNQPNFAAEEFRFYGFKNKIAYKKYRINVTANQGAGDFLSIGDLGMYELDTYLSFVDNSETSFLEHGMDKGMIIDLGDEFIKRRSLVKDSEKIGLGKVFRQKIDTSKTPIKRASIT
;
A
#
# COMPACT_ATOMS: atom_id res chain seq x y z
N MET A 1 1.99 1.23 -0.23
CA MET A 1 2.66 0.19 -1.04
C MET A 1 3.94 0.80 -1.57
N TYR A 2 5.11 0.27 -1.21
CA TYR A 2 6.39 0.78 -1.71
C TYR A 2 6.60 0.30 -3.14
N THR A 3 7.01 1.20 -4.02
CA THR A 3 7.49 0.84 -5.35
C THR A 3 9.00 1.04 -5.41
N TYR A 4 9.64 0.25 -6.24
CA TYR A 4 11.06 0.39 -6.52
C TYR A 4 11.23 0.97 -7.91
N THR A 5 12.30 1.74 -8.11
CA THR A 5 12.74 2.15 -9.46
C THR A 5 13.18 0.92 -10.26
N ASP A 6 13.60 1.13 -11.51
CA ASP A 6 14.50 0.20 -12.19
C ASP A 6 15.90 0.19 -11.53
N ASN A 7 16.81 -0.66 -12.02
CA ASN A 7 18.19 -0.69 -11.54
C ASN A 7 18.83 0.69 -11.70
N LEU A 8 19.32 1.27 -10.60
CA LEU A 8 19.91 2.60 -10.58
C LEU A 8 21.38 2.61 -11.02
N ILE A 9 22.03 1.45 -11.01
CA ILE A 9 23.40 1.34 -11.51
C ILE A 9 23.35 1.33 -13.04
N PRO A 10 23.99 2.29 -13.73
CA PRO A 10 24.05 2.27 -15.18
C PRO A 10 24.86 1.06 -15.66
N ILE A 11 24.68 0.67 -16.92
CA ILE A 11 25.50 -0.36 -17.54
C ILE A 11 26.95 0.13 -17.59
N MET A 12 27.81 -0.46 -16.77
CA MET A 12 29.21 -0.05 -16.62
C MET A 12 30.07 -0.58 -17.77
N THR A 13 30.97 0.27 -18.27
CA THR A 13 31.97 -0.11 -19.29
C THR A 13 33.40 -0.05 -18.77
N SER A 14 33.59 0.52 -17.57
CA SER A 14 34.82 0.51 -16.79
C SER A 14 34.48 0.75 -15.33
N MET A 15 35.49 0.85 -14.46
CA MET A 15 35.28 1.12 -13.03
C MET A 15 34.59 2.45 -12.71
N ILE A 16 34.57 3.42 -13.65
CA ILE A 16 34.02 4.78 -13.41
C ILE A 16 33.08 5.29 -14.52
N ALA A 17 32.90 4.53 -15.60
CA ALA A 17 32.09 4.93 -16.75
C ALA A 17 30.86 4.03 -16.87
N PRO A 18 29.68 4.59 -17.21
CA PRO A 18 29.44 5.97 -17.67
C PRO A 18 29.26 7.00 -16.54
N SER A 19 29.03 6.57 -15.30
CA SER A 19 28.98 7.44 -14.13
C SER A 19 29.20 6.62 -12.86
N GLY A 20 29.39 7.28 -11.71
CA GLY A 20 29.65 6.60 -10.44
C GLY A 20 30.99 5.87 -10.42
N ARG A 21 31.17 4.97 -9.44
CA ARG A 21 32.38 4.17 -9.28
C ARG A 21 32.08 2.77 -8.75
N ALA A 22 32.42 1.74 -9.52
CA ALA A 22 32.47 0.37 -9.01
C ALA A 22 33.68 0.21 -8.07
N LEU A 23 33.51 -0.52 -6.98
CA LEU A 23 34.56 -0.74 -5.98
C LEU A 23 34.56 -2.20 -5.49
N SER A 24 35.74 -2.71 -5.12
CA SER A 24 35.88 -4.03 -4.54
C SER A 24 37.12 -4.10 -3.64
N SER A 25 37.16 -5.07 -2.74
CA SER A 25 38.33 -5.30 -1.87
C SER A 25 39.52 -5.90 -2.62
N SER A 26 39.27 -6.62 -3.71
CA SER A 26 40.28 -7.30 -4.53
C SER A 26 39.71 -7.64 -5.91
N TYR A 27 40.51 -8.22 -6.79
CA TYR A 27 40.08 -8.85 -8.04
C TYR A 27 41.14 -9.85 -8.51
N ALA A 28 40.74 -10.87 -9.26
CA ALA A 28 41.67 -11.90 -9.75
C ALA A 28 42.59 -11.40 -10.87
N THR A 29 42.01 -10.72 -11.87
CA THR A 29 42.71 -10.13 -13.01
C THR A 29 42.00 -8.85 -13.43
N SER A 30 42.65 -7.99 -14.22
CA SER A 30 42.04 -6.76 -14.75
C SER A 30 40.82 -7.02 -15.65
N GLY A 31 40.66 -8.24 -16.19
CA GLY A 31 39.48 -8.65 -16.94
C GLY A 31 38.26 -8.98 -16.07
N ASN A 32 38.40 -9.05 -14.75
CA ASN A 32 37.37 -9.49 -13.80
C ASN A 32 37.10 -8.47 -12.68
N ASN A 33 37.36 -7.20 -12.97
CA ASN A 33 37.15 -6.07 -12.07
C ASN A 33 35.68 -5.89 -11.69
N ALA A 34 35.42 -5.04 -10.69
CA ALA A 34 34.09 -4.82 -10.13
C ALA A 34 33.06 -4.33 -11.16
N ASP A 35 33.47 -3.60 -12.21
CA ASP A 35 32.58 -3.15 -13.29
C ASP A 35 31.85 -4.30 -13.99
N LYS A 36 32.43 -5.50 -13.99
CA LYS A 36 31.83 -6.71 -14.57
C LYS A 36 30.63 -7.25 -13.80
N ALA A 37 30.38 -6.77 -12.58
CA ALA A 37 29.14 -7.08 -11.86
C ALA A 37 28.00 -6.10 -12.19
N PHE A 38 28.25 -5.11 -13.05
CA PHE A 38 27.37 -3.98 -13.33
C PHE A 38 27.23 -3.71 -14.83
N ASP A 39 27.71 -4.61 -15.70
CA ASP A 39 27.71 -4.45 -17.15
C ASP A 39 26.49 -5.07 -17.84
N ASN A 40 25.58 -5.65 -17.05
CA ASN A 40 24.33 -6.28 -17.51
C ASN A 40 24.57 -7.37 -18.56
N SER A 41 25.63 -8.16 -18.35
CA SER A 41 26.08 -9.22 -19.26
C SER A 41 26.04 -10.57 -18.57
N ASP A 42 25.49 -11.59 -19.22
CA ASP A 42 25.55 -12.99 -18.75
C ASP A 42 26.79 -13.74 -19.27
N VAL A 43 27.72 -13.02 -19.93
CA VAL A 43 28.94 -13.64 -20.48
C VAL A 43 29.98 -13.89 -19.39
N TYR A 44 30.11 -12.96 -18.44
CA TYR A 44 31.08 -13.04 -17.35
C TYR A 44 30.63 -12.24 -16.12
N GLY A 45 31.45 -12.17 -15.07
CA GLY A 45 31.16 -11.38 -13.88
C GLY A 45 32.41 -10.91 -13.14
N TYR A 46 32.21 -10.28 -11.99
CA TYR A 46 33.31 -9.97 -11.08
C TYR A 46 33.89 -11.26 -10.47
N VAL A 47 35.21 -11.30 -10.32
CA VAL A 47 35.94 -12.39 -9.64
C VAL A 47 36.91 -11.78 -8.64
N SER A 48 36.75 -12.12 -7.36
CA SER A 48 37.64 -11.65 -6.29
C SER A 48 39.04 -12.25 -6.37
N GLY A 49 39.99 -11.68 -5.62
CA GLY A 49 41.22 -12.40 -5.28
C GLY A 49 40.93 -13.69 -4.50
N ASN A 50 41.95 -14.54 -4.33
CA ASN A 50 41.83 -15.78 -3.55
C ASN A 50 41.43 -15.48 -2.10
N GLY A 51 40.42 -16.19 -1.60
CA GLY A 51 39.88 -16.02 -0.26
C GLY A 51 38.35 -16.11 -0.23
N SER A 52 37.81 -16.13 0.99
CA SER A 52 36.37 -16.29 1.26
C SER A 52 35.74 -15.07 1.94
N VAL A 53 36.48 -13.96 2.08
CA VAL A 53 36.06 -12.71 2.72
C VAL A 53 36.42 -11.53 1.81
N GLY A 54 35.52 -10.54 1.70
CA GLY A 54 35.74 -9.39 0.85
C GLY A 54 34.45 -8.61 0.58
N TYR A 55 34.54 -7.60 -0.29
CA TYR A 55 33.37 -6.84 -0.69
C TYR A 55 33.41 -6.44 -2.17
N ILE A 56 32.22 -6.16 -2.69
CA ILE A 56 31.99 -5.46 -3.95
C ILE A 56 30.90 -4.44 -3.73
N GLY A 57 30.99 -3.29 -4.38
CA GLY A 57 30.03 -2.22 -4.21
C GLY A 57 30.05 -1.21 -5.34
N TYR A 58 29.23 -0.18 -5.14
CA TYR A 58 29.07 0.90 -6.09
C TYR A 58 28.89 2.22 -5.33
N GLU A 59 29.61 3.25 -5.78
CA GLU A 59 29.43 4.65 -5.37
C GLU A 59 28.61 5.39 -6.43
N PHE A 60 27.47 5.92 -6.02
CA PHE A 60 26.62 6.78 -6.83
C PHE A 60 27.16 8.22 -6.86
N VAL A 61 26.84 8.94 -7.93
CA VAL A 61 27.20 10.37 -8.07
C VAL A 61 26.57 11.21 -6.95
N ASN A 62 25.29 10.93 -6.65
CA ASN A 62 24.55 11.54 -5.56
C ASN A 62 24.09 10.45 -4.57
N PRO A 63 23.92 10.76 -3.28
CA PRO A 63 23.30 9.84 -2.35
C PRO A 63 21.91 9.40 -2.84
N VAL A 64 21.69 8.09 -2.86
CA VAL A 64 20.42 7.46 -3.23
C VAL A 64 19.92 6.63 -2.06
N ARG A 65 18.62 6.33 -2.03
CA ARG A 65 18.02 5.44 -1.02
C ARG A 65 17.70 4.12 -1.70
N ILE A 66 18.52 3.10 -1.47
CA ILE A 66 18.27 1.75 -2.00
C ILE A 66 17.29 1.02 -1.09
N GLY A 67 16.23 0.44 -1.67
CA GLY A 67 15.24 -0.36 -0.95
C GLY A 67 15.26 -1.85 -1.33
N LYS A 68 15.95 -2.20 -2.42
CA LYS A 68 16.06 -3.57 -2.91
C LYS A 68 17.38 -3.76 -3.64
N TYR A 69 17.98 -4.94 -3.50
CA TYR A 69 19.12 -5.35 -4.31
C TYR A 69 18.94 -6.77 -4.85
N ILE A 70 19.70 -7.11 -5.89
CA ILE A 70 19.70 -8.42 -6.53
C ILE A 70 21.13 -8.93 -6.64
N VAL A 71 21.31 -10.23 -6.38
CA VAL A 71 22.55 -10.97 -6.68
C VAL A 71 22.23 -12.07 -7.70
N ARG A 72 22.92 -12.06 -8.83
CA ARG A 72 22.72 -13.00 -9.94
C ARG A 72 23.82 -14.06 -10.00
N SER A 73 23.43 -15.31 -10.24
CA SER A 73 24.35 -16.41 -10.55
C SER A 73 24.77 -16.40 -12.01
N LEU A 74 25.97 -16.92 -12.31
CA LEU A 74 26.45 -17.13 -13.68
C LEU A 74 26.09 -18.54 -14.17
N SER A 75 26.83 -19.56 -13.72
CA SER A 75 26.65 -20.94 -14.15
C SER A 75 26.93 -21.93 -13.02
N ALA A 76 26.62 -23.22 -13.25
CA ALA A 76 26.79 -24.27 -12.25
C ALA A 76 28.23 -24.42 -11.74
N THR A 77 29.23 -24.14 -12.57
CA THR A 77 30.65 -24.19 -12.18
C THR A 77 31.00 -23.11 -11.15
N TYR A 78 30.25 -22.02 -11.09
CA TYR A 78 30.51 -20.90 -10.18
C TYR A 78 29.66 -20.92 -8.91
N PHE A 79 28.72 -21.85 -8.73
CA PHE A 79 27.93 -21.92 -7.49
C PHE A 79 28.77 -22.05 -6.21
N PRO A 80 29.86 -22.84 -6.17
CA PRO A 80 30.76 -22.87 -5.00
C PRO A 80 31.44 -21.51 -4.73
N HIS A 81 31.56 -20.65 -5.74
CA HIS A 81 32.16 -19.33 -5.64
C HIS A 81 31.14 -18.23 -5.30
N MET A 82 29.84 -18.51 -5.28
CA MET A 82 28.87 -17.50 -4.89
C MET A 82 29.01 -17.14 -3.40
N PRO A 83 28.71 -15.89 -3.00
CA PRO A 83 28.73 -15.51 -1.59
C PRO A 83 27.70 -16.33 -0.81
N LYS A 84 28.04 -16.74 0.42
CA LYS A 84 27.19 -17.57 1.29
C LYS A 84 26.59 -16.75 2.43
N ASN A 85 27.44 -15.94 3.06
CA ASN A 85 27.07 -15.06 4.16
C ASN A 85 27.55 -13.65 3.84
N TRP A 86 26.69 -12.64 3.98
CA TRP A 86 27.08 -11.25 3.79
C TRP A 86 26.19 -10.29 4.55
N THR A 87 26.71 -9.09 4.73
CA THR A 87 25.94 -7.88 5.03
C THR A 87 25.84 -7.03 3.78
N PHE A 88 24.67 -6.45 3.54
CA PHE A 88 24.53 -5.34 2.58
C PHE A 88 24.61 -4.04 3.37
N GLU A 89 25.51 -3.14 2.97
CA GLU A 89 25.92 -2.00 3.79
C GLU A 89 25.87 -0.70 2.98
N GLY A 90 25.57 0.41 3.65
CA GLY A 90 25.61 1.77 3.10
C GLY A 90 26.59 2.69 3.81
N SER A 91 27.24 3.58 3.09
CA SER A 91 28.17 4.59 3.61
C SER A 91 28.13 5.91 2.83
N ASN A 92 28.52 7.00 3.49
CA ASN A 92 28.72 8.32 2.87
C ASN A 92 30.19 8.77 2.86
N ASP A 93 31.09 8.01 3.49
CA ASP A 93 32.48 8.41 3.73
C ASP A 93 33.51 7.29 3.48
N ASP A 94 33.08 6.12 3.02
CA ASP A 94 33.89 4.90 2.77
C ASP A 94 34.55 4.29 4.03
N ILE A 95 34.37 4.91 5.19
CA ILE A 95 35.00 4.51 6.45
C ILE A 95 33.94 3.86 7.36
N ASN A 96 32.82 4.55 7.54
CA ASN A 96 31.73 4.13 8.42
C ASN A 96 30.62 3.50 7.57
N TRP A 97 30.38 2.22 7.80
CA TRP A 97 29.41 1.42 7.05
C TRP A 97 28.27 0.99 7.98
N THR A 98 27.04 1.28 7.57
CA THR A 98 25.82 0.87 8.28
C THR A 98 25.27 -0.39 7.63
N VAL A 99 24.99 -1.43 8.43
CA VAL A 99 24.34 -2.66 7.95
C VAL A 99 22.86 -2.39 7.66
N LEU A 100 22.43 -2.72 6.44
CA LEU A 100 21.07 -2.54 5.93
C LEU A 100 20.35 -3.87 5.70
N ASP A 101 21.10 -4.94 5.49
CA ASP A 101 20.57 -6.31 5.39
C ASP A 101 21.64 -7.32 5.81
N THR A 102 21.23 -8.47 6.32
CA THR A 102 22.11 -9.58 6.69
C THR A 102 21.56 -10.89 6.13
N GLN A 103 22.38 -11.57 5.34
CA GLN A 103 22.02 -12.83 4.72
C GLN A 103 23.00 -13.93 5.13
N VAL A 104 22.46 -15.12 5.39
CA VAL A 104 23.24 -16.29 5.81
C VAL A 104 22.83 -17.53 5.03
N ASN A 105 23.78 -18.44 4.83
CA ASN A 105 23.59 -19.75 4.19
C ASN A 105 22.93 -19.72 2.81
N GLN A 106 23.23 -18.68 2.03
CA GLN A 106 22.67 -18.50 0.69
C GLN A 106 23.37 -19.41 -0.33
N THR A 107 22.56 -20.08 -1.16
CA THR A 107 23.02 -21.02 -2.20
C THR A 107 22.34 -20.74 -3.54
N TRP A 108 22.94 -21.16 -4.65
CA TRP A 108 22.33 -21.13 -5.99
C TRP A 108 22.36 -22.52 -6.60
N THR A 109 21.26 -22.88 -7.27
CA THR A 109 21.11 -24.18 -7.95
C THR A 109 20.81 -24.04 -9.44
N THR A 110 20.53 -22.81 -9.90
CA THR A 110 20.17 -22.49 -11.28
C THR A 110 21.08 -21.37 -11.80
N ALA A 111 21.57 -21.55 -13.03
CA ALA A 111 22.39 -20.57 -13.74
C ALA A 111 21.57 -19.32 -14.11
N ASN A 112 22.23 -18.18 -14.30
CA ASN A 112 21.61 -16.94 -14.79
C ASN A 112 20.32 -16.56 -14.05
N THR A 113 20.30 -16.75 -12.73
CA THR A 113 19.11 -16.58 -11.88
C THR A 113 19.36 -15.52 -10.82
N ASN A 114 18.36 -14.64 -10.67
CA ASN A 114 18.37 -13.57 -9.68
C ASN A 114 17.85 -14.09 -8.34
N LYS A 115 18.52 -13.71 -7.26
CA LYS A 115 17.89 -13.65 -5.94
C LYS A 115 17.67 -12.19 -5.55
N GLU A 116 16.45 -11.88 -5.16
CA GLU A 116 16.06 -10.53 -4.73
C GLU A 116 16.03 -10.45 -3.21
N TYR A 117 16.49 -9.31 -2.69
CA TYR A 117 16.55 -9.03 -1.26
C TYR A 117 15.96 -7.64 -1.01
N ILE A 118 14.94 -7.59 -0.16
CA ILE A 118 14.25 -6.35 0.22
C ILE A 118 14.86 -5.82 1.50
N ILE A 119 15.25 -4.54 1.48
CA ILE A 119 15.77 -3.83 2.65
C ILE A 119 14.57 -3.31 3.44
N ASP A 120 14.61 -3.46 4.77
CA ASP A 120 13.60 -2.87 5.64
C ASP A 120 13.59 -1.34 5.46
N VAL A 121 12.41 -0.81 5.15
CA VAL A 121 12.20 0.61 4.87
C VAL A 121 12.62 1.50 6.05
N SER A 122 12.52 1.00 7.28
CA SER A 122 12.87 1.76 8.49
C SER A 122 14.38 2.00 8.64
N ILE A 123 15.21 1.19 7.99
CA ILE A 123 16.68 1.33 7.98
C ILE A 123 17.24 1.79 6.63
N ALA A 124 16.44 1.77 5.57
CA ALA A 124 16.80 2.26 4.25
C ALA A 124 16.96 3.80 4.24
N LYS A 125 18.21 4.28 4.22
CA LYS A 125 18.59 5.70 4.22
C LYS A 125 19.33 6.10 2.95
N LEU A 126 19.54 7.41 2.78
CA LEU A 126 20.37 7.98 1.71
C LEU A 126 21.85 7.70 1.96
N TYR A 127 22.48 6.92 1.10
CA TYR A 127 23.92 6.69 1.09
C TYR A 127 24.50 6.95 -0.29
N LYS A 128 25.73 7.46 -0.32
CA LYS A 128 26.50 7.63 -1.55
C LYS A 128 27.06 6.30 -2.05
N MET A 129 27.37 5.38 -1.14
CA MET A 129 28.06 4.14 -1.42
C MET A 129 27.31 2.96 -0.82
N TYR A 130 27.26 1.87 -1.57
CA TYR A 130 26.66 0.61 -1.12
C TYR A 130 27.59 -0.55 -1.44
N ARG A 131 27.68 -1.54 -0.55
CA ARG A 131 28.47 -2.75 -0.80
C ARG A 131 27.80 -4.01 -0.27
N LEU A 132 28.06 -5.11 -0.95
CA LEU A 132 27.86 -6.46 -0.46
C LEU A 132 29.18 -6.92 0.15
N ASN A 133 29.20 -7.03 1.48
CA ASN A 133 30.36 -7.41 2.28
C ASN A 133 30.21 -8.86 2.75
N TRP A 134 30.88 -9.80 2.08
CA TRP A 134 30.76 -11.22 2.37
C TRP A 134 31.80 -11.70 3.38
N THR A 135 31.37 -12.63 4.23
CA THR A 135 32.21 -13.27 5.26
C THR A 135 32.43 -14.75 4.99
N ALA A 136 31.73 -15.32 4.02
CA ALA A 136 31.93 -16.68 3.54
C ALA A 136 31.40 -16.84 2.10
N ASN A 137 31.92 -17.83 1.39
CA ASN A 137 31.40 -18.33 0.12
C ASN A 137 31.03 -19.82 0.22
N ASN A 138 30.56 -20.42 -0.88
CA ASN A 138 30.08 -21.80 -0.91
C ASN A 138 31.19 -22.85 -1.16
N GLY A 139 32.44 -22.55 -0.79
CA GLY A 139 33.57 -23.50 -0.82
C GLY A 139 34.55 -23.33 -1.98
N GLY A 140 34.32 -22.38 -2.89
CA GLY A 140 35.25 -22.01 -3.95
C GLY A 140 36.47 -21.24 -3.43
N ALA A 141 37.54 -21.18 -4.22
CA ALA A 141 38.76 -20.44 -3.84
C ALA A 141 38.62 -18.90 -3.94
N GLN A 142 37.57 -18.42 -4.60
CA GLN A 142 37.29 -17.00 -4.90
C GLN A 142 35.78 -16.76 -4.77
N VAL A 143 35.37 -15.49 -4.75
CA VAL A 143 33.98 -15.09 -4.93
C VAL A 143 33.71 -14.63 -6.36
N VAL A 144 32.62 -15.12 -6.93
CA VAL A 144 32.13 -14.72 -8.25
C VAL A 144 30.71 -14.19 -8.12
N ILE A 145 30.46 -13.01 -8.71
CA ILE A 145 29.15 -12.39 -8.80
C ILE A 145 28.95 -11.97 -10.25
N ASN A 146 27.88 -12.48 -10.89
CA ASN A 146 27.57 -12.09 -12.26
C ASN A 146 26.98 -10.69 -12.31
N GLU A 147 25.91 -10.43 -11.56
CA GLU A 147 25.32 -9.10 -11.48
C GLU A 147 24.98 -8.75 -10.03
N LEU A 148 25.28 -7.52 -9.65
CA LEU A 148 24.77 -6.86 -8.45
C LEU A 148 23.94 -5.66 -8.89
N LYS A 149 22.62 -5.73 -8.70
CA LYS A 149 21.70 -4.64 -9.09
C LYS A 149 21.13 -3.98 -7.84
N MET A 150 20.92 -2.67 -7.90
CA MET A 150 20.41 -1.87 -6.78
C MET A 150 19.26 -1.00 -7.25
N PHE A 151 18.14 -1.08 -6.54
CA PHE A 151 16.90 -0.42 -6.91
C PHE A 151 16.55 0.63 -5.86
N GLY A 152 16.32 1.85 -6.33
CA GLY A 152 15.89 2.95 -5.49
C GLY A 152 14.55 2.63 -4.86
N LEU A 153 14.42 2.92 -3.57
CA LEU A 153 13.13 3.04 -2.95
C LEU A 153 12.52 4.35 -3.47
N ASN A 154 11.40 4.27 -4.20
CA ASN A 154 10.62 5.48 -4.45
C ASN A 154 10.06 5.91 -3.10
N SER A 155 10.68 6.92 -2.49
CA SER A 155 10.03 7.66 -1.43
C SER A 155 8.77 8.23 -2.05
N LEU A 156 7.62 7.78 -1.56
CA LEU A 156 6.37 8.52 -1.71
C LEU A 156 6.74 9.98 -1.39
N SER A 157 6.48 10.90 -2.31
CA SER A 157 6.73 12.33 -2.10
C SER A 157 5.76 12.79 -1.03
N LYS A 158 6.00 12.41 0.21
CA LYS A 158 5.11 12.67 1.31
C LYS A 158 5.39 14.06 1.85
N PHE A 159 4.43 14.63 2.55
CA PHE A 159 4.62 15.85 3.29
C PHE A 159 3.73 15.84 4.53
N LEU A 160 4.16 16.61 5.52
CA LEU A 160 3.36 16.97 6.69
C LEU A 160 3.06 18.46 6.60
N ILE A 161 1.99 18.90 7.24
CA ILE A 161 1.72 20.32 7.42
C ILE A 161 2.22 20.71 8.81
N SER A 162 2.89 21.85 8.93
CA SER A 162 3.28 22.40 10.23
C SER A 162 2.37 23.56 10.63
N SER A 163 2.16 23.70 11.94
CA SER A 163 1.58 24.89 12.54
C SER A 163 2.37 25.21 13.82
N GLY A 164 3.29 26.16 13.73
CA GLY A 164 4.31 26.35 14.77
C GLY A 164 5.26 25.16 14.82
N ASP A 165 5.51 24.63 16.01
CA ASP A 165 6.41 23.48 16.25
C ASP A 165 5.70 22.12 16.11
N GLU A 166 4.42 22.12 15.79
CA GLU A 166 3.59 20.92 15.67
C GLU A 166 3.44 20.48 14.22
N TYR A 167 3.48 19.17 13.99
CA TYR A 167 3.38 18.56 12.67
C TYR A 167 2.10 17.72 12.57
N TYR A 168 1.48 17.77 11.40
CA TYR A 168 0.17 17.20 11.17
C TYR A 168 0.09 16.42 9.88
N SER A 169 -0.67 15.34 9.93
CA SER A 169 -1.20 14.61 8.77
C SER A 169 -2.71 14.78 8.69
N ILE A 170 -3.25 14.72 7.47
CA ILE A 170 -4.68 14.63 7.24
C ILE A 170 -4.99 13.21 6.76
N GLU A 171 -5.77 12.49 7.56
CA GLU A 171 -6.11 11.10 7.29
C GLU A 171 -7.61 10.97 7.07
N ASN A 172 -7.97 10.43 5.91
CA ASN A 172 -9.33 10.12 5.52
C ASN A 172 -9.62 8.67 5.89
N MET A 173 -10.57 8.44 6.80
CA MET A 173 -10.98 7.11 7.23
C MET A 173 -12.47 6.94 7.02
N TYR A 174 -12.85 5.86 6.33
CA TYR A 174 -14.26 5.51 6.24
C TYR A 174 -14.75 5.02 7.60
N LYS A 175 -15.95 5.46 7.98
CA LYS A 175 -16.67 4.90 9.12
C LYS A 175 -17.12 3.47 8.80
N ASP A 176 -17.73 2.80 9.77
CA ASP A 176 -18.47 1.56 9.51
C ASP A 176 -19.65 1.82 8.55
N ASN A 177 -20.22 0.72 8.03
CA ASN A 177 -21.40 0.78 7.16
C ASN A 177 -22.52 1.57 7.85
N ALA A 178 -22.92 2.68 7.22
CA ALA A 178 -23.95 3.59 7.70
C ALA A 178 -25.34 2.95 7.73
N ILE A 179 -25.55 1.91 6.91
CA ILE A 179 -26.79 1.13 6.91
C ILE A 179 -26.72 0.13 8.10
N PRO A 180 -27.70 0.13 9.02
CA PRO A 180 -27.77 -0.88 10.07
C PRO A 180 -28.00 -2.27 9.46
N ALA A 181 -27.67 -3.33 10.19
CA ALA A 181 -28.04 -4.68 9.75
C ALA A 181 -29.56 -4.82 9.69
N MET A 182 -30.12 -4.88 8.48
CA MET A 182 -31.57 -4.90 8.26
C MET A 182 -32.16 -6.28 8.54
N THR A 183 -33.41 -6.32 8.99
CA THR A 183 -34.19 -7.55 9.20
C THR A 183 -35.52 -7.55 8.44
N SER A 184 -35.88 -6.41 7.84
CA SER A 184 -37.01 -6.23 6.94
C SER A 184 -36.75 -5.01 6.05
N ASN A 185 -37.64 -4.69 5.11
CA ASN A 185 -37.51 -3.48 4.30
C ASN A 185 -37.54 -2.17 5.12
N ILE A 186 -37.94 -2.19 6.39
CA ILE A 186 -38.07 -0.97 7.21
C ILE A 186 -37.44 -1.08 8.62
N SER A 187 -36.81 -2.21 8.94
CA SER A 187 -36.29 -2.49 10.28
C SER A 187 -34.80 -2.82 10.22
N PRO A 188 -33.98 -2.33 11.17
CA PRO A 188 -34.35 -1.59 12.38
C PRO A 188 -34.59 -0.09 12.18
N SER A 189 -34.12 0.48 11.07
CA SER A 189 -34.39 1.86 10.67
C SER A 189 -34.14 2.06 9.18
N GLY A 190 -34.66 3.16 8.63
CA GLY A 190 -34.61 3.46 7.19
C GLY A 190 -35.52 2.59 6.35
N VAL A 191 -35.43 2.70 5.03
CA VAL A 191 -36.28 1.99 4.07
C VAL A 191 -35.44 1.41 2.93
N ALA A 192 -35.46 0.09 2.77
CA ALA A 192 -34.88 -0.61 1.62
C ALA A 192 -35.95 -0.85 0.54
N GLU A 193 -35.66 -0.42 -0.68
CA GLU A 193 -36.57 -0.56 -1.83
C GLU A 193 -35.78 -0.95 -3.08
N ALA A 194 -36.43 -1.64 -4.02
CA ALA A 194 -35.83 -2.00 -5.29
C ALA A 194 -36.84 -1.93 -6.45
N SER A 195 -36.33 -1.97 -7.68
CA SER A 195 -37.15 -1.91 -8.90
C SER A 195 -38.09 -3.10 -9.08
N SER A 196 -37.70 -4.27 -8.58
CA SER A 196 -38.47 -5.52 -8.61
C SER A 196 -37.91 -6.48 -7.57
N THR A 197 -38.58 -7.60 -7.32
CA THR A 197 -38.10 -8.63 -6.40
C THR A 197 -38.57 -10.00 -6.86
N TYR A 198 -37.69 -11.01 -6.75
CA TYR A 198 -38.07 -12.41 -6.92
C TYR A 198 -38.27 -13.10 -5.58
N SER A 199 -39.47 -13.63 -5.36
CA SER A 199 -39.79 -14.46 -4.19
C SER A 199 -39.38 -13.79 -2.87
N THR A 200 -38.63 -14.48 -2.02
CA THR A 200 -38.17 -14.02 -0.71
C THR A 200 -36.83 -13.25 -0.73
N PHE A 201 -36.27 -12.97 -1.91
CA PHE A 201 -35.01 -12.22 -2.08
C PHE A 201 -35.24 -10.71 -2.02
N TYR A 202 -35.86 -10.27 -0.93
CA TYR A 202 -36.26 -8.88 -0.70
C TYR A 202 -35.07 -7.90 -0.67
N PRO A 203 -35.30 -6.61 -0.96
CA PRO A 203 -34.26 -5.57 -0.96
C PRO A 203 -33.40 -5.55 0.31
N TRP A 204 -34.02 -5.71 1.48
CA TRP A 204 -33.33 -5.68 2.76
C TRP A 204 -32.25 -6.74 2.96
N LYS A 205 -32.30 -7.85 2.20
CA LYS A 205 -31.31 -8.92 2.31
C LYS A 205 -29.92 -8.49 1.84
N SER A 206 -29.83 -7.53 0.93
CA SER A 206 -28.53 -6.92 0.59
C SER A 206 -28.00 -5.98 1.68
N PHE A 207 -28.74 -5.78 2.76
CA PHE A 207 -28.40 -4.88 3.86
C PHE A 207 -28.40 -5.60 5.21
N ASP A 208 -28.57 -6.91 5.25
CA ASP A 208 -28.67 -7.69 6.49
C ASP A 208 -27.29 -8.09 7.07
N ARG A 209 -26.21 -7.82 6.32
CA ARG A 209 -24.81 -8.15 6.64
C ARG A 209 -24.54 -9.66 6.72
N LEU A 210 -25.45 -10.48 6.22
CA LEU A 210 -25.28 -11.91 6.18
C LEU A 210 -24.75 -12.34 4.82
N VAL A 211 -23.92 -13.37 4.83
CA VAL A 211 -23.48 -14.01 3.60
C VAL A 211 -24.51 -15.06 3.24
N ASP A 212 -25.58 -14.64 2.58
CA ASP A 212 -26.54 -15.56 1.96
C ASP A 212 -26.27 -15.70 0.44
N HIS A 213 -27.02 -16.59 -0.22
CA HIS A 213 -26.69 -17.01 -1.58
C HIS A 213 -26.77 -15.86 -2.61
N ASN A 214 -27.61 -14.84 -2.41
CA ASN A 214 -27.86 -13.84 -3.45
C ASN A 214 -28.26 -12.43 -2.99
N GLY A 215 -28.54 -12.20 -1.70
CA GLY A 215 -29.09 -10.94 -1.21
C GLY A 215 -30.42 -10.59 -1.87
N TRP A 216 -30.51 -9.39 -2.46
CA TRP A 216 -31.60 -8.97 -3.32
C TRP A 216 -31.48 -9.56 -4.73
N VAL A 217 -32.61 -10.02 -5.28
CA VAL A 217 -32.71 -10.55 -6.65
C VAL A 217 -33.89 -9.89 -7.37
N THR A 218 -33.69 -9.46 -8.60
CA THR A 218 -34.75 -8.93 -9.48
C THR A 218 -35.80 -9.99 -9.82
N ALA A 219 -36.96 -9.58 -10.33
CA ALA A 219 -37.96 -10.51 -10.85
C ALA A 219 -37.38 -11.39 -12.00
N SER A 220 -37.99 -12.57 -12.23
CA SER A 220 -37.54 -13.51 -13.26
C SER A 220 -37.51 -12.87 -14.66
N GLY A 221 -36.40 -13.03 -15.36
CA GLY A 221 -36.13 -12.46 -16.68
C GLY A 221 -35.67 -10.99 -16.66
N VAL A 222 -35.57 -10.36 -15.50
CA VAL A 222 -35.15 -8.95 -15.36
C VAL A 222 -33.65 -8.90 -15.08
N LEU A 223 -32.86 -8.37 -16.02
CA LEU A 223 -31.38 -8.43 -16.00
C LEU A 223 -30.72 -7.15 -15.49
N VAL A 224 -31.53 -6.11 -15.23
CA VAL A 224 -31.11 -4.76 -14.83
C VAL A 224 -32.11 -4.22 -13.81
N GLY A 225 -31.69 -3.28 -12.98
CA GLY A 225 -32.55 -2.77 -11.93
C GLY A 225 -31.81 -1.89 -10.94
N TRP A 226 -32.57 -1.34 -9.99
CA TRP A 226 -32.00 -0.52 -8.93
C TRP A 226 -32.36 -1.08 -7.56
N LEU A 227 -31.43 -0.90 -6.63
CA LEU A 227 -31.59 -1.20 -5.20
C LEU A 227 -31.23 0.08 -4.44
N SER A 228 -32.10 0.49 -3.52
CA SER A 228 -32.00 1.77 -2.81
C SER A 228 -32.19 1.61 -1.31
N TYR A 229 -31.62 2.57 -0.58
CA TYR A 229 -31.81 2.72 0.85
C TYR A 229 -32.10 4.19 1.17
N GLU A 230 -33.17 4.44 1.94
CA GLU A 230 -33.52 5.74 2.50
C GLU A 230 -33.17 5.76 4.00
N PHE A 231 -32.24 6.63 4.38
CA PHE A 231 -31.84 6.88 5.75
C PHE A 231 -32.93 7.67 6.52
N PRO A 232 -33.03 7.53 7.85
CA PRO A 232 -33.93 8.35 8.67
C PRO A 232 -33.67 9.86 8.57
N SER A 233 -32.41 10.24 8.40
CA SER A 233 -31.93 11.61 8.19
C SER A 233 -30.94 11.67 7.04
N THR A 234 -30.64 12.85 6.51
CA THR A 234 -29.62 13.00 5.46
C THR A 234 -28.25 12.58 5.98
N VAL A 235 -27.50 11.82 5.17
CA VAL A 235 -26.13 11.36 5.45
C VAL A 235 -25.25 11.69 4.24
N THR A 236 -23.98 12.06 4.44
CA THR A 236 -23.03 12.26 3.33
C THR A 236 -22.25 10.98 3.05
N ILE A 237 -22.70 10.22 2.05
CA ILE A 237 -22.02 8.99 1.62
C ILE A 237 -20.96 9.34 0.57
N THR A 238 -19.76 8.79 0.76
CA THR A 238 -18.58 8.99 -0.10
C THR A 238 -17.95 7.67 -0.52
N GLY A 239 -18.51 6.54 -0.09
CA GLY A 239 -18.13 5.23 -0.57
C GLY A 239 -19.27 4.23 -0.47
N TYR A 240 -19.23 3.21 -1.31
CA TYR A 240 -20.12 2.05 -1.22
C TYR A 240 -19.34 0.76 -1.45
N SER A 241 -19.89 -0.37 -1.01
CA SER A 241 -19.31 -1.69 -1.26
C SER A 241 -20.31 -2.62 -1.90
N ILE A 242 -19.81 -3.58 -2.67
CA ILE A 242 -20.59 -4.72 -3.15
C ILE A 242 -19.87 -5.98 -2.71
N LYS A 243 -20.58 -6.89 -2.03
CA LYS A 243 -20.10 -8.24 -1.75
C LYS A 243 -20.93 -9.25 -2.54
N SER A 244 -20.26 -10.23 -3.16
CA SER A 244 -20.96 -11.37 -3.77
C SER A 244 -21.38 -12.40 -2.71
N GLY A 245 -22.37 -13.24 -3.04
CA GLY A 245 -22.73 -14.41 -2.24
C GLY A 245 -21.74 -15.56 -2.38
N THR A 246 -22.09 -16.73 -1.84
CA THR A 246 -21.23 -17.93 -1.82
C THR A 246 -21.10 -18.64 -3.16
N THR A 247 -22.03 -18.42 -4.11
CA THR A 247 -21.94 -18.93 -5.48
C THR A 247 -22.10 -17.76 -6.46
N PRO A 248 -21.00 -17.19 -6.98
CA PRO A 248 -21.06 -16.04 -7.86
C PRO A 248 -21.67 -16.49 -9.20
N ALA A 249 -22.95 -16.21 -9.40
CA ALA A 249 -23.58 -16.32 -10.71
C ALA A 249 -23.16 -15.11 -11.56
N ASN A 250 -23.24 -15.24 -12.89
CA ASN A 250 -23.07 -14.13 -13.85
C ASN A 250 -24.16 -13.04 -13.73
N ARG A 251 -24.82 -12.94 -12.57
CA ARG A 251 -25.96 -12.07 -12.25
C ARG A 251 -25.54 -10.78 -11.56
N LEU A 252 -24.31 -10.66 -11.07
CA LEU A 252 -23.82 -9.47 -10.38
C LEU A 252 -23.68 -8.25 -11.31
N PRO A 253 -23.58 -7.02 -10.76
CA PRO A 253 -23.41 -5.81 -11.56
C PRO A 253 -22.13 -5.81 -12.40
N LYS A 254 -22.24 -5.41 -13.67
CA LYS A 254 -21.13 -5.13 -14.59
C LYS A 254 -21.00 -3.64 -14.88
N ASN A 255 -22.13 -2.99 -15.14
CA ASN A 255 -22.24 -1.55 -15.37
C ASN A 255 -23.31 -0.97 -14.44
N TRP A 256 -23.00 0.13 -13.75
CA TRP A 256 -23.96 0.81 -12.90
C TRP A 256 -23.59 2.26 -12.63
N THR A 257 -24.56 3.02 -12.14
CA THR A 257 -24.36 4.30 -11.46
C THR A 257 -24.69 4.15 -9.97
N PHE A 258 -23.98 4.87 -9.12
CA PHE A 258 -24.36 5.10 -7.74
C PHE A 258 -24.87 6.53 -7.60
N GLU A 259 -26.05 6.69 -7.00
CA GLU A 259 -26.83 7.92 -7.13
C GLU A 259 -27.43 8.37 -5.79
N GLY A 260 -27.53 9.68 -5.59
CA GLY A 260 -28.26 10.31 -4.48
C GLY A 260 -29.52 11.01 -4.97
N TRP A 261 -30.61 11.00 -4.20
CA TRP A 261 -31.87 11.67 -4.55
C TRP A 261 -31.92 13.10 -4.00
N ASP A 262 -32.03 14.11 -4.88
CA ASP A 262 -32.09 15.53 -4.49
C ASP A 262 -33.49 16.02 -4.09
N GLY A 263 -34.50 15.15 -4.12
CA GLY A 263 -35.91 15.50 -3.92
C GLY A 263 -36.72 15.54 -5.22
N VAL A 264 -36.07 15.70 -6.37
CA VAL A 264 -36.68 15.86 -7.70
C VAL A 264 -36.16 14.82 -8.70
N LYS A 265 -34.85 14.54 -8.66
CA LYS A 265 -34.17 13.60 -9.56
C LYS A 265 -33.01 12.89 -8.86
N TRP A 266 -32.55 11.81 -9.49
CA TRP A 266 -31.34 11.11 -9.08
C TRP A 266 -30.11 11.82 -9.65
N ILE A 267 -29.15 12.12 -8.79
CA ILE A 267 -27.86 12.70 -9.12
C ILE A 267 -26.82 11.58 -9.13
N VAL A 268 -26.12 11.43 -10.25
CA VAL A 268 -25.02 10.45 -10.38
C VAL A 268 -23.82 10.93 -9.57
N LEU A 269 -23.41 10.12 -8.59
CA LEU A 269 -22.26 10.37 -7.71
C LEU A 269 -21.04 9.54 -8.11
N ASP A 270 -21.28 8.35 -8.66
CA ASP A 270 -20.24 7.48 -9.22
C ASP A 270 -20.77 6.70 -10.44
N SER A 271 -19.88 6.33 -11.34
CA SER A 271 -20.20 5.52 -12.53
C SER A 271 -19.12 4.46 -12.75
N ARG A 272 -19.56 3.21 -12.89
CA ARG A 272 -18.69 2.06 -13.14
C ARG A 272 -19.14 1.33 -14.39
N VAL A 273 -18.18 1.02 -15.25
CA VAL A 273 -18.40 0.30 -16.50
C VAL A 273 -17.42 -0.85 -16.61
N ASN A 274 -17.84 -1.92 -17.29
CA ASN A 274 -17.07 -3.13 -17.60
C ASN A 274 -16.33 -3.70 -16.39
N GLN A 275 -16.96 -3.69 -15.22
CA GLN A 275 -16.36 -4.28 -14.03
C GLN A 275 -16.26 -5.80 -14.22
N PRO A 276 -15.13 -6.43 -13.83
CA PRO A 276 -14.97 -7.87 -13.95
C PRO A 276 -15.97 -8.60 -13.04
N ASN A 277 -16.26 -9.86 -13.33
CA ASN A 277 -17.10 -10.67 -12.45
C ASN A 277 -16.44 -10.82 -11.07
N PHE A 278 -17.26 -11.04 -10.04
CA PHE A 278 -16.79 -11.22 -8.67
C PHE A 278 -16.50 -12.70 -8.41
N ALA A 279 -15.44 -13.00 -7.67
CA ALA A 279 -15.25 -14.31 -7.05
C ALA A 279 -16.27 -14.51 -5.91
N ALA A 280 -16.39 -15.74 -5.40
CA ALA A 280 -17.28 -16.06 -4.29
C ALA A 280 -16.90 -15.26 -3.05
N GLU A 281 -17.90 -14.66 -2.40
CA GLU A 281 -17.73 -13.80 -1.22
C GLU A 281 -16.77 -12.62 -1.38
N GLU A 282 -16.39 -12.27 -2.61
CA GLU A 282 -15.49 -11.17 -2.89
C GLU A 282 -16.16 -9.85 -2.50
N PHE A 283 -15.47 -9.10 -1.65
CA PHE A 283 -15.84 -7.75 -1.26
C PHE A 283 -15.08 -6.74 -2.12
N ARG A 284 -15.80 -5.82 -2.75
CA ARG A 284 -15.21 -4.68 -3.45
C ARG A 284 -15.75 -3.38 -2.90
N PHE A 285 -14.84 -2.44 -2.67
CA PHE A 285 -15.14 -1.10 -2.19
C PHE A 285 -14.89 -0.07 -3.29
N TYR A 286 -15.77 0.93 -3.37
CA TYR A 286 -15.73 1.99 -4.36
C TYR A 286 -15.89 3.35 -3.65
N GLY A 287 -14.79 4.11 -3.56
CA GLY A 287 -14.79 5.47 -3.05
C GLY A 287 -15.06 6.49 -4.16
N PHE A 288 -15.75 7.58 -3.83
CA PHE A 288 -16.04 8.71 -4.72
C PHE A 288 -16.09 10.02 -3.92
N LYS A 289 -15.98 11.15 -4.63
CA LYS A 289 -16.05 12.48 -3.99
C LYS A 289 -17.50 12.92 -3.90
N ASN A 290 -17.97 13.24 -2.70
CA ASN A 290 -19.28 13.83 -2.47
C ASN A 290 -19.25 14.71 -1.23
N LYS A 291 -19.85 15.90 -1.33
CA LYS A 291 -20.02 16.85 -0.22
C LYS A 291 -21.50 17.06 0.17
N ILE A 292 -22.42 16.53 -0.63
CA ILE A 292 -23.85 16.77 -0.46
C ILE A 292 -24.45 15.58 0.29
N ALA A 293 -25.15 15.87 1.38
CA ALA A 293 -25.90 14.88 2.14
C ALA A 293 -27.24 14.59 1.45
N TYR A 294 -27.56 13.32 1.26
CA TYR A 294 -28.85 12.89 0.73
C TYR A 294 -29.54 11.98 1.74
N LYS A 295 -30.88 11.95 1.70
CA LYS A 295 -31.66 11.00 2.51
C LYS A 295 -31.75 9.63 1.84
N LYS A 296 -31.74 9.58 0.51
CA LYS A 296 -31.92 8.35 -0.26
C LYS A 296 -30.81 8.17 -1.28
N TYR A 297 -30.28 6.95 -1.33
CA TYR A 297 -29.23 6.54 -2.25
C TYR A 297 -29.63 5.25 -2.98
N ARG A 298 -29.12 5.05 -4.20
CA ARG A 298 -29.30 3.79 -4.93
C ARG A 298 -28.09 3.40 -5.75
N ILE A 299 -27.95 2.11 -5.97
CA ILE A 299 -27.22 1.56 -7.10
C ILE A 299 -28.22 1.30 -8.23
N ASN A 300 -27.91 1.75 -9.45
CA ASN A 300 -28.73 1.56 -10.64
C ASN A 300 -27.92 0.80 -11.69
N VAL A 301 -28.19 -0.49 -11.83
CA VAL A 301 -27.42 -1.42 -12.66
C VAL A 301 -27.98 -1.44 -14.07
N THR A 302 -27.13 -1.18 -15.06
CA THR A 302 -27.51 -1.14 -16.49
C THR A 302 -26.99 -2.34 -17.29
N ALA A 303 -26.14 -3.17 -16.69
CA ALA A 303 -25.77 -4.49 -17.22
C ALA A 303 -25.31 -5.42 -16.08
N ASN A 304 -25.70 -6.69 -16.15
CA ASN A 304 -25.13 -7.77 -15.33
C ASN A 304 -23.95 -8.46 -16.06
N GLN A 305 -23.39 -9.51 -15.48
CA GLN A 305 -22.25 -10.27 -16.03
C GLN A 305 -22.63 -11.28 -17.13
N GLY A 306 -23.79 -11.12 -17.77
CA GLY A 306 -24.24 -11.96 -18.89
C GLY A 306 -25.18 -13.10 -18.50
N ALA A 307 -25.69 -13.13 -17.26
CA ALA A 307 -26.80 -14.01 -16.92
C ALA A 307 -28.08 -13.60 -17.67
N GLY A 308 -28.81 -14.59 -18.18
CA GLY A 308 -30.06 -14.39 -18.93
C GLY A 308 -31.32 -14.49 -18.09
N ASP A 309 -31.20 -14.62 -16.77
CA ASP A 309 -32.33 -14.93 -15.88
C ASP A 309 -32.57 -13.86 -14.80
N PHE A 310 -31.54 -13.33 -14.17
CA PHE A 310 -31.67 -12.37 -13.07
C PHE A 310 -30.50 -11.37 -12.97
N LEU A 311 -30.71 -10.31 -12.19
CA LEU A 311 -29.68 -9.53 -11.52
C LEU A 311 -29.74 -9.85 -10.02
N SER A 312 -28.59 -9.98 -9.38
CA SER A 312 -28.48 -10.11 -7.93
C SER A 312 -27.40 -9.22 -7.34
N ILE A 313 -27.60 -8.80 -6.09
CA ILE A 313 -26.63 -8.04 -5.29
C ILE A 313 -26.55 -8.70 -3.93
N GLY A 314 -25.41 -9.33 -3.61
CA GLY A 314 -25.24 -10.07 -2.36
C GLY A 314 -25.36 -9.18 -1.13
N ASP A 315 -24.43 -8.23 -0.96
CA ASP A 315 -24.48 -7.21 0.08
C ASP A 315 -24.09 -5.84 -0.51
N LEU A 316 -24.73 -4.77 -0.06
CA LEU A 316 -24.48 -3.39 -0.43
C LEU A 316 -24.24 -2.55 0.84
N GLY A 317 -23.01 -2.08 1.00
CA GLY A 317 -22.64 -1.16 2.08
C GLY A 317 -22.58 0.29 1.61
N MET A 318 -22.84 1.23 2.51
CA MET A 318 -22.66 2.67 2.27
C MET A 318 -21.85 3.30 3.40
N TYR A 319 -20.89 4.14 3.07
CA TYR A 319 -19.87 4.60 4.00
C TYR A 319 -19.72 6.13 3.95
N GLU A 320 -19.75 6.72 5.14
CA GLU A 320 -19.30 8.09 5.36
C GLU A 320 -17.77 8.11 5.48
N LEU A 321 -17.16 9.26 5.16
CA LEU A 321 -15.75 9.49 5.34
C LEU A 321 -15.54 10.53 6.44
N ASP A 322 -14.70 10.18 7.41
CA ASP A 322 -14.20 11.12 8.40
C ASP A 322 -12.80 11.58 8.01
N THR A 323 -12.59 12.90 8.06
CA THR A 323 -11.28 13.50 7.89
C THR A 323 -10.71 13.88 9.27
N TYR A 324 -9.57 13.30 9.61
CA TYR A 324 -8.86 13.57 10.86
C TYR A 324 -7.65 14.44 10.60
N LEU A 325 -7.48 15.47 11.43
CA LEU A 325 -6.20 16.14 11.60
C LEU A 325 -5.43 15.40 12.70
N SER A 326 -4.43 14.63 12.28
CA SER A 326 -3.61 13.78 13.15
C SER A 326 -2.32 14.49 13.50
N PHE A 327 -2.10 14.75 14.78
CA PHE A 327 -0.81 15.23 15.29
C PHE A 327 0.22 14.10 15.25
N VAL A 328 1.38 14.38 14.68
CA VAL A 328 2.49 13.44 14.52
C VAL A 328 3.80 14.07 15.02
N ASP A 329 4.73 13.24 15.45
CA ASP A 329 6.09 13.66 15.80
C ASP A 329 6.92 13.92 14.55
N ASN A 330 7.98 14.73 14.71
CA ASN A 330 8.92 15.05 13.64
C ASN A 330 9.99 13.97 13.50
N SER A 331 9.57 12.77 13.10
CA SER A 331 10.47 11.66 12.79
C SER A 331 10.33 11.20 11.35
N GLU A 332 11.40 10.59 10.82
CA GLU A 332 11.38 9.95 9.52
C GLU A 332 10.30 8.86 9.46
N THR A 333 10.11 8.10 10.53
CA THR A 333 9.05 7.08 10.63
C THR A 333 7.67 7.69 10.48
N SER A 334 7.36 8.77 11.21
CA SER A 334 6.05 9.43 11.11
C SER A 334 5.80 10.05 9.75
N PHE A 335 6.84 10.60 9.11
CA PHE A 335 6.75 11.05 7.74
C PHE A 335 6.46 9.89 6.76
N LEU A 336 7.11 8.74 6.94
CA LEU A 336 6.93 7.58 6.07
C LEU A 336 5.58 6.89 6.26
N GLU A 337 5.12 6.74 7.50
CA GLU A 337 3.86 6.05 7.84
C GLU A 337 2.66 6.97 7.61
N HIS A 338 2.73 8.21 8.11
CA HIS A 338 1.58 9.13 8.18
C HIS A 338 1.68 10.32 7.23
N GLY A 339 2.80 10.55 6.55
CA GLY A 339 2.90 11.66 5.60
C GLY A 339 1.90 11.57 4.45
N MET A 340 1.37 12.71 4.04
CA MET A 340 0.40 12.87 2.94
C MET A 340 1.11 12.88 1.59
N ASP A 341 0.56 12.21 0.57
CA ASP A 341 1.19 12.13 -0.74
C ASP A 341 1.15 13.47 -1.51
N LYS A 342 2.21 13.76 -2.27
CA LYS A 342 2.33 14.93 -3.14
C LYS A 342 1.14 15.00 -4.10
N GLY A 343 0.45 16.13 -4.10
CA GLY A 343 -0.75 16.34 -4.90
C GLY A 343 -2.05 16.01 -4.17
N MET A 344 -1.99 15.53 -2.92
CA MET A 344 -3.17 15.49 -2.05
C MET A 344 -3.77 16.90 -1.95
N ILE A 345 -5.03 17.02 -2.36
CA ILE A 345 -5.78 18.25 -2.22
C ILE A 345 -6.22 18.35 -0.77
N ILE A 346 -5.76 19.40 -0.10
CA ILE A 346 -6.17 19.73 1.25
C ILE A 346 -7.23 20.81 1.14
N ASP A 347 -8.45 20.46 1.53
CA ASP A 347 -9.53 21.44 1.60
C ASP A 347 -9.47 22.17 2.94
N LEU A 348 -8.98 23.41 2.90
CA LEU A 348 -8.91 24.29 4.07
C LEU A 348 -10.21 25.09 4.29
N GLY A 349 -11.21 24.92 3.43
CA GLY A 349 -12.52 25.57 3.56
C GLY A 349 -13.46 24.85 4.53
N ASP A 350 -13.20 23.59 4.83
CA ASP A 350 -13.96 22.78 5.79
C ASP A 350 -13.23 22.76 7.16
N GLU A 351 -13.97 22.91 8.26
CA GLU A 351 -13.37 22.82 9.59
C GLU A 351 -12.94 21.37 9.91
N PHE A 352 -11.69 21.20 10.36
CA PHE A 352 -11.22 19.93 10.91
C PHE A 352 -11.74 19.73 12.35
N ILE A 353 -12.97 19.22 12.46
CA ILE A 353 -13.64 19.01 13.76
C ILE A 353 -13.07 17.77 14.49
N LYS A 354 -12.48 16.81 13.77
CA LYS A 354 -11.90 15.59 14.33
C LYS A 354 -10.38 15.68 14.39
N ARG A 355 -9.84 15.58 15.62
CA ARG A 355 -8.40 15.60 15.91
C ARG A 355 -7.98 14.34 16.66
N ARG A 356 -6.79 13.83 16.37
CA ARG A 356 -6.18 12.72 17.11
C ARG A 356 -4.68 12.91 17.27
N SER A 357 -4.10 12.29 18.28
CA SER A 357 -2.65 12.25 18.49
C SER A 357 -2.13 10.85 18.17
N LEU A 358 -1.09 10.78 17.33
CA LEU A 358 -0.41 9.55 16.97
C LEU A 358 0.98 9.44 17.62
N VAL A 359 1.35 10.39 18.48
CA VAL A 359 2.63 10.39 19.17
C VAL A 359 2.67 9.29 20.22
N LYS A 360 3.65 8.39 20.08
CA LYS A 360 3.83 7.21 20.93
C LYS A 360 4.83 7.42 22.08
N ASP A 361 5.49 8.57 22.15
CA ASP A 361 6.49 8.82 23.18
C ASP A 361 5.86 9.21 24.52
N SER A 362 6.33 8.55 25.57
CA SER A 362 6.00 8.85 26.97
C SER A 362 7.23 9.39 27.67
N GLU A 363 7.11 10.50 28.41
CA GLU A 363 8.15 10.92 29.34
C GLU A 363 8.04 10.15 30.66
N LYS A 364 9.18 9.79 31.25
CA LYS A 364 9.25 9.27 32.62
C LYS A 364 9.20 10.44 33.60
N ILE A 365 8.20 10.46 34.47
CA ILE A 365 8.20 11.32 35.67
C ILE A 365 8.15 10.38 36.88
N GLY A 366 9.29 10.21 37.55
CA GLY A 366 9.43 9.23 38.64
C GLY A 366 9.31 7.78 38.16
N LEU A 367 8.55 6.95 38.88
CA LEU A 367 8.34 5.52 38.56
C LEU A 367 7.26 5.27 37.49
N GLY A 368 6.54 6.31 37.03
CA GLY A 368 5.47 6.21 36.04
C GLY A 368 5.83 6.77 34.66
N LYS A 369 5.11 6.31 33.63
CA LYS A 369 5.09 6.90 32.28
C LYS A 369 3.82 7.74 32.13
N VAL A 370 3.94 9.00 31.70
CA VAL A 370 2.79 9.88 31.42
C VAL A 370 2.91 10.45 30.02
N PHE A 371 1.81 10.45 29.26
CA PHE A 371 1.71 11.17 27.99
C PHE A 371 1.33 12.63 28.27
N ARG A 372 2.09 13.57 27.72
CA ARG A 372 1.86 15.00 27.92
C ARG A 372 1.45 15.66 26.61
N GLN A 373 0.22 16.17 26.54
CA GLN A 373 -0.22 17.12 25.52
C GLN A 373 -0.75 18.38 26.25
N LYS A 374 -0.25 19.56 25.88
CA LYS A 374 -0.82 20.83 26.37
C LYS A 374 -2.16 21.02 25.66
N ILE A 375 -3.27 20.89 26.39
CA ILE A 375 -4.59 21.22 25.86
C ILE A 375 -4.79 22.73 26.03
N ASP A 376 -4.91 23.45 24.92
CA ASP A 376 -5.34 24.86 24.93
C ASP A 376 -6.83 24.94 25.27
N THR A 377 -7.12 25.16 26.55
CA THR A 377 -8.49 25.24 27.08
C THR A 377 -9.21 26.53 26.68
N SER A 378 -8.54 27.48 26.02
CA SER A 378 -9.19 28.71 25.53
C SER A 378 -10.11 28.46 24.34
N LYS A 379 -9.89 27.37 23.58
CA LYS A 379 -10.68 27.01 22.39
C LYS A 379 -11.62 25.82 22.60
N THR A 380 -11.39 24.99 23.62
CA THR A 380 -12.28 23.85 23.93
C THR A 380 -12.29 23.57 25.44
N PRO A 381 -13.38 23.93 26.17
CA PRO A 381 -13.49 23.65 27.59
C PRO A 381 -13.61 22.14 27.86
N ILE A 382 -12.83 21.62 28.80
CA ILE A 382 -12.93 20.22 29.25
C ILE A 382 -14.23 20.08 30.07
N LYS A 383 -15.24 19.43 29.51
CA LYS A 383 -16.56 19.29 30.16
C LYS A 383 -16.66 18.13 31.15
N ARG A 384 -15.75 17.13 31.07
CA ARG A 384 -15.62 16.05 32.05
C ARG A 384 -14.29 15.31 31.85
N ALA A 385 -13.67 14.89 32.94
CA ALA A 385 -12.64 13.87 32.97
C ALA A 385 -13.02 12.84 34.03
N SER A 386 -12.88 11.55 33.75
CA SER A 386 -13.08 10.46 34.70
C SER A 386 -11.88 9.52 34.66
N ILE A 387 -11.43 9.13 35.84
CA ILE A 387 -10.44 8.08 36.05
C ILE A 387 -11.22 6.91 36.62
N THR A 388 -11.19 5.75 35.95
CA THR A 388 -11.62 4.47 36.54
C THR A 388 -10.47 3.80 37.26
#